data_AF-A0A812UUW3-F1
#
_entry.id   AF-A0A812UUW3-F1
#
_cell.length_a   1.000
_cell.length_b   1.000
_cell.length_c   1.000
_cell.angle_alpha   90.00
_cell.angle_beta   90.00
_cell.angle_gamma   90.00
#
_symmetry.space_group_name_H-M   'P 1'
#
loop_
_entity.id
_entity.type
_entity.pdbx_description
1 polymer ?
#
loop_
_entity_poly.entity_id
_entity_poly.type
_entity_poly.pdbx_seq_one_letter_code
_entity_poly.pdbx_strand_id
1 'polypeptide(L)'
;MPCMFRSLKLGPVVVAGFVLVEASNQQRLSVAAVGHPRCRAVVSADCWLKPGVSYFLLPLSLHEREEMPVVFSCFSRKAVQIQEHTFSESAVMASWSAFIKSTDQSPDTFHGAKVYTAKSGGGLVAALAENHSRGYFQAELTFNALEDGKLLFSRGANITKDWVAPGQAQILQDCRRGVQALYYAGWQGVM
;
A
#
# COMPACT_ATOMS: atom_id res chain seq x y z
N MET A 1 -32.55 12.67 -3.22
CA MET A 1 -32.75 11.34 -2.60
C MET A 1 -32.12 11.37 -1.21
N PRO A 2 -32.85 11.10 -0.12
CA PRO A 2 -32.27 11.14 1.22
C PRO A 2 -31.58 9.80 1.51
N CYS A 3 -30.26 9.83 1.73
CA CYS A 3 -29.49 8.66 2.13
C CYS A 3 -29.57 8.50 3.65
N MET A 4 -30.23 7.43 4.08
CA MET A 4 -30.41 7.05 5.48
C MET A 4 -29.07 6.51 6.03
N PHE A 5 -28.41 7.23 6.93
CA PHE A 5 -27.20 6.74 7.60
C PHE A 5 -27.57 5.88 8.80
N ARG A 6 -27.30 4.57 8.72
CA ARG A 6 -27.26 3.70 9.91
C ARG A 6 -25.89 3.84 10.56
N SER A 7 -25.89 4.16 11.86
CA SER A 7 -24.69 4.19 12.70
C SER A 7 -24.07 2.79 12.77
N LEU A 8 -22.88 2.64 12.18
CA LEU A 8 -22.06 1.44 12.28
C LEU A 8 -21.31 1.47 13.61
N LYS A 9 -21.55 0.47 14.47
CA LYS A 9 -20.75 0.22 15.66
C LYS A 9 -19.29 0.04 15.23
N LEU A 10 -18.39 0.88 15.76
CA LEU A 10 -16.96 0.82 15.48
C LEU A 10 -16.40 -0.49 16.05
N GLY A 11 -16.06 -1.43 15.16
CA GLY A 11 -15.23 -2.59 15.47
C GLY A 11 -13.78 -2.20 15.78
N PRO A 12 -12.87 -3.18 15.94
CA PRO A 12 -11.45 -2.92 16.23
C PRO A 12 -10.85 -1.92 15.24
N VAL A 13 -9.91 -1.10 15.72
CA VAL A 13 -9.31 -0.01 14.93
C VAL A 13 -8.68 -0.56 13.65
N VAL A 14 -9.31 -0.23 12.52
CA VAL A 14 -8.85 -0.66 11.20
C VAL A 14 -8.06 0.45 10.53
N VAL A 15 -6.86 0.11 10.06
CA VAL A 15 -6.15 0.94 9.08
C VAL A 15 -6.69 0.55 7.71
N ALA A 16 -7.56 1.40 7.17
CA ALA A 16 -8.11 1.25 5.82
C ALA A 16 -7.58 2.37 4.93
N GLY A 17 -7.27 2.02 3.69
CA GLY A 17 -7.02 2.95 2.59
C GLY A 17 -7.45 2.34 1.27
N PHE A 18 -7.16 3.01 0.17
CA PHE A 18 -7.37 2.45 -1.16
C PHE A 18 -6.45 3.09 -2.19
N VAL A 19 -6.24 2.39 -3.30
CA VAL A 19 -5.65 2.95 -4.51
C VAL A 19 -6.67 2.83 -5.63
N LEU A 20 -6.82 3.90 -6.41
CA LEU A 20 -7.53 3.86 -7.67
C LEU A 20 -6.49 3.82 -8.78
N VAL A 21 -6.50 2.76 -9.59
CA VAL A 21 -5.54 2.56 -10.68
C VAL A 21 -6.25 2.50 -12.03
N GLU A 22 -5.61 3.06 -13.04
CA GLU A 22 -6.06 2.97 -14.43
C GLU A 22 -5.93 1.53 -14.93
N ALA A 23 -7.04 0.94 -15.38
CA ALA A 23 -7.08 -0.38 -16.01
C ALA A 23 -6.63 -0.27 -17.47
N SER A 24 -5.35 0.00 -17.68
CA SER A 24 -4.73 -0.04 -19.02
C SER A 24 -4.21 -1.44 -19.34
N ASN A 25 -4.07 -1.78 -20.63
CA ASN A 25 -3.57 -3.09 -21.06
C ASN A 25 -2.12 -3.34 -20.58
N GLN A 26 -2.05 -4.00 -19.42
CA GLN A 26 -1.20 -5.16 -19.09
C GLN A 26 0.19 -5.03 -18.48
N GLN A 27 0.83 -3.87 -18.29
CA GLN A 27 2.10 -3.88 -17.51
C GLN A 27 2.37 -2.70 -16.57
N ARG A 28 1.57 -1.63 -16.65
CA ARG A 28 1.80 -0.46 -15.81
C ARG A 28 0.50 0.08 -15.24
N LEU A 29 0.32 -0.12 -13.94
CA LEU A 29 -0.74 0.53 -13.19
C LEU A 29 -0.37 2.00 -13.00
N SER A 30 -1.18 2.90 -13.55
CA SER A 30 -1.08 4.33 -13.26
C SER A 30 -2.02 4.67 -12.12
N VAL A 31 -1.49 5.26 -11.05
CA VAL A 31 -2.30 5.68 -9.90
C VAL A 31 -3.08 6.94 -10.27
N ALA A 32 -4.41 6.85 -10.21
CA ALA A 32 -5.32 7.97 -10.41
C ALA A 32 -5.66 8.68 -9.09
N ALA A 33 -5.74 7.93 -7.99
CA ALA A 33 -6.02 8.47 -6.67
C ALA A 33 -5.53 7.54 -5.57
N VAL A 34 -5.24 8.11 -4.39
CA VAL A 34 -4.87 7.36 -3.19
C VAL A 34 -5.69 7.86 -2.01
N GLY A 35 -6.48 6.97 -1.43
CA GLY A 35 -7.01 7.14 -0.09
C GLY A 35 -5.96 6.65 0.90
N HIS A 36 -5.13 7.56 1.42
CA HIS A 36 -4.03 7.16 2.32
C HIS A 36 -4.56 6.36 3.52
N PRO A 37 -3.93 5.22 3.86
CA PRO A 37 -4.39 4.39 4.96
C PRO A 37 -4.43 5.15 6.29
N ARG A 38 -5.57 5.12 7.00
CA ARG A 38 -5.77 5.84 8.27
C ARG A 38 -6.56 4.97 9.26
N CYS A 39 -6.32 5.17 10.55
CA CYS A 39 -7.15 4.62 11.64
C CYS A 39 -8.48 5.39 11.76
N ARG A 40 -9.29 5.38 10.70
CA ARG A 40 -10.59 6.07 10.64
C ARG A 40 -11.62 5.17 9.97
N ALA A 41 -12.88 5.34 10.36
CA ALA A 41 -14.00 4.61 9.77
C ALA A 41 -14.21 4.91 8.27
N VAL A 42 -13.71 6.07 7.81
CA VAL A 42 -13.88 6.53 6.43
C VAL A 42 -12.56 7.12 5.93
N VAL A 43 -12.20 6.74 4.71
CA VAL A 43 -11.13 7.35 3.92
C VAL A 43 -11.70 7.74 2.57
N SER A 44 -11.38 8.95 2.11
CA SER A 44 -11.83 9.51 0.84
C SER A 44 -10.67 10.14 0.09
N ALA A 45 -10.82 10.24 -1.23
CA ALA A 45 -9.93 11.00 -2.10
C ALA A 45 -10.76 11.58 -3.24
N ASP A 46 -10.51 12.85 -3.56
CA ASP A 46 -11.06 13.50 -4.75
C ASP A 46 -10.06 13.33 -5.91
N CYS A 47 -10.55 13.02 -7.11
CA CYS A 47 -9.69 12.83 -8.27
C CYS A 47 -10.41 13.16 -9.58
N TRP A 48 -9.60 13.39 -10.62
CA TRP A 48 -10.08 13.61 -11.98
C TRP A 48 -9.76 12.39 -12.82
N LEU A 49 -10.80 11.72 -13.33
CA LEU A 49 -10.66 10.54 -14.17
C LEU A 49 -10.80 10.89 -15.64
N LYS A 50 -9.97 10.26 -16.47
CA LYS A 50 -10.08 10.35 -17.93
C LYS A 50 -11.38 9.69 -18.41
N PRO A 51 -12.16 10.32 -19.29
CA PRO A 51 -13.35 9.72 -19.90
C PRO A 51 -12.99 8.48 -20.73
N GLY A 52 -13.89 7.49 -20.75
CA GLY A 52 -13.73 6.29 -21.58
C GLY A 52 -12.69 5.28 -21.07
N VAL A 53 -12.16 5.50 -19.87
CA VAL A 53 -11.15 4.64 -19.25
C VAL A 53 -11.75 3.90 -18.06
N SER A 54 -11.39 2.63 -17.91
CA SER A 54 -11.76 1.80 -16.76
C SER A 54 -10.75 1.97 -15.63
N TYR A 55 -11.23 1.89 -14.39
CA TYR A 55 -10.38 2.00 -13.21
C TYR A 55 -10.69 0.88 -12.24
N PHE A 56 -9.66 0.41 -11.54
CA PHE A 56 -9.80 -0.52 -10.44
C PHE A 56 -9.62 0.21 -9.12
N LEU A 57 -10.60 0.06 -8.23
CA LEU A 57 -10.48 0.48 -6.85
C LEU A 57 -9.99 -0.72 -6.03
N LEU A 58 -8.81 -0.58 -5.45
CA LEU A 58 -8.12 -1.64 -4.71
C LEU A 58 -8.06 -1.23 -3.24
N PRO A 59 -8.85 -1.88 -2.35
CA PRO A 59 -8.78 -1.60 -0.93
C PRO A 59 -7.43 -2.02 -0.38
N LEU A 60 -6.78 -1.11 0.34
CA LEU A 60 -5.61 -1.40 1.15
C LEU A 60 -6.11 -1.67 2.56
N SER A 61 -6.19 -2.95 2.91
CA SER A 61 -6.52 -3.37 4.26
C SER A 61 -5.33 -4.05 4.89
N LEU A 62 -5.18 -3.78 6.18
CA LEU A 62 -4.16 -4.34 7.04
C LEU A 62 -4.85 -5.17 8.14
N HIS A 63 -5.76 -6.06 7.75
CA HIS A 63 -6.45 -6.98 8.64
C HIS A 63 -6.14 -8.43 8.25
N GLU A 64 -5.71 -9.21 9.23
CA GLU A 64 -5.40 -10.64 9.04
C GLU A 64 -6.48 -11.58 9.60
N ARG A 65 -7.42 -11.06 10.41
CA ARG A 65 -8.14 -11.94 11.35
C ARG A 65 -9.65 -12.07 11.16
N GLU A 66 -10.33 -11.15 10.47
CA GLU A 66 -11.74 -11.30 10.09
C GLU A 66 -12.07 -10.52 8.82
N GLU A 67 -12.96 -11.07 7.98
CA GLU A 67 -13.54 -10.35 6.85
C GLU A 67 -14.30 -9.12 7.38
N MET A 68 -13.83 -7.94 7.00
CA MET A 68 -14.49 -6.70 7.37
C MET A 68 -15.42 -6.26 6.24
N PRO A 69 -16.72 -6.04 6.51
CA PRO A 69 -17.61 -5.46 5.51
C PRO A 69 -17.14 -4.03 5.19
N VAL A 70 -16.76 -3.80 3.93
CA VAL A 70 -16.38 -2.47 3.43
C VAL A 70 -17.51 -1.93 2.57
N VAL A 71 -17.89 -0.68 2.80
CA VAL A 71 -18.83 0.04 1.95
C VAL A 71 -18.06 1.03 1.09
N PHE A 72 -18.20 0.90 -0.23
CA PHE A 72 -17.65 1.86 -1.18
C PHE A 72 -18.73 2.85 -1.63
N SER A 73 -18.35 4.11 -1.79
CA SER A 73 -19.24 5.15 -2.30
C SER A 73 -18.49 6.00 -3.31
N CYS A 74 -19.12 6.23 -4.47
CA CYS A 74 -18.57 7.05 -5.54
C CYS A 74 -19.53 8.19 -5.82
N PHE A 75 -19.04 9.43 -5.71
CA PHE A 75 -19.79 10.63 -6.02
C PHE A 75 -19.24 11.21 -7.33
N SER A 76 -20.06 11.20 -8.37
CA SER A 76 -19.67 11.67 -9.71
C SER A 76 -20.75 12.59 -10.28
N ARG A 77 -20.33 13.59 -11.06
CA ARG A 77 -21.23 14.44 -11.85
C ARG A 77 -21.84 13.72 -13.05
N LYS A 78 -21.28 12.57 -13.43
CA LYS A 78 -21.73 11.72 -14.54
C LYS A 78 -22.07 10.34 -14.00
N ALA A 79 -23.00 9.66 -14.68
CA ALA A 79 -23.28 8.25 -14.38
C ALA A 79 -21.98 7.43 -14.52
N VAL A 80 -21.71 6.60 -13.51
CA VAL A 80 -20.58 5.67 -13.48
C VAL A 80 -21.13 4.27 -13.29
N GLN A 81 -20.56 3.30 -14.01
CA GLN A 81 -20.86 1.90 -13.80
C GLN A 81 -19.82 1.34 -12.81
N ILE A 82 -20.31 0.70 -11.75
CA ILE A 82 -19.48 0.01 -10.77
C ILE A 82 -19.76 -1.47 -10.92
N GLN A 83 -18.69 -2.25 -11.07
CA GLN A 83 -18.76 -3.70 -11.13
C GLN A 83 -17.76 -4.26 -10.12
N GLU A 84 -18.15 -5.35 -9.47
CA GLU A 84 -17.25 -6.10 -8.63
C GLU A 84 -16.27 -6.90 -9.49
N HIS A 85 -15.01 -6.97 -9.05
CA HIS A 85 -13.97 -7.68 -9.77
C HIS A 85 -13.09 -8.44 -8.79
N THR A 86 -12.80 -9.69 -9.13
CA THR A 86 -11.86 -10.52 -8.39
C THR A 86 -10.45 -10.27 -8.92
N PHE A 87 -9.53 -9.93 -8.03
CA PHE A 87 -8.13 -9.66 -8.39
C PHE A 87 -7.26 -10.89 -8.17
N SER A 88 -6.27 -11.07 -9.05
CA SER A 88 -5.15 -11.97 -8.77
C SER A 88 -4.27 -11.39 -7.66
N GLU A 89 -3.53 -12.26 -6.98
CA GLU A 89 -2.50 -11.87 -6.01
C GLU A 89 -1.50 -10.87 -6.62
N SER A 90 -1.11 -11.09 -7.88
CA SER A 90 -0.22 -10.18 -8.61
C SER A 90 -0.80 -8.76 -8.77
N ALA A 91 -2.10 -8.63 -9.00
CA ALA A 91 -2.75 -7.32 -9.09
C ALA A 91 -2.81 -6.62 -7.73
N VAL A 92 -3.03 -7.37 -6.65
CA VAL A 92 -2.95 -6.86 -5.27
C VAL A 92 -1.53 -6.36 -4.96
N MET A 93 -0.50 -7.13 -5.28
CA MET A 93 0.90 -6.73 -5.07
C MET A 93 1.29 -5.52 -5.91
N ALA A 94 0.81 -5.45 -7.16
CA ALA A 94 1.02 -4.29 -8.01
C ALA A 94 0.34 -3.03 -7.45
N SER A 95 -0.83 -3.17 -6.81
CA SER A 95 -1.54 -2.06 -6.15
C SER A 95 -0.77 -1.51 -4.96
N TRP A 96 -0.21 -2.38 -4.13
CA TRP A 96 0.64 -2.02 -3.01
C TRP A 96 1.92 -1.34 -3.50
N SER A 97 2.53 -1.87 -4.55
CA SER A 97 3.72 -1.26 -5.16
C SER A 97 3.41 0.15 -5.68
N ALA A 98 2.24 0.32 -6.31
CA ALA A 98 1.79 1.62 -6.81
C ALA A 98 1.51 2.61 -5.66
N PHE A 99 0.88 2.16 -4.57
CA PHE A 99 0.71 2.95 -3.35
C PHE A 99 2.06 3.42 -2.79
N ILE A 100 3.01 2.50 -2.63
CA ILE A 100 4.29 2.80 -2.00
C ILE A 100 5.05 3.83 -2.83
N LYS A 101 5.14 3.62 -4.15
CA LYS A 101 5.76 4.54 -5.10
C LYS A 101 5.07 5.90 -5.20
N SER A 102 3.77 5.96 -4.97
CA SER A 102 3.03 7.24 -4.96
C SER A 102 3.31 8.07 -3.71
N THR A 103 3.74 7.41 -2.62
CA THR A 103 4.04 8.06 -1.34
C THR A 103 5.50 8.48 -1.27
N ASP A 104 6.42 7.68 -1.83
CA ASP A 104 7.86 7.96 -1.85
C ASP A 104 8.32 8.55 -3.17
N GLN A 105 8.64 9.85 -3.17
CA GLN A 105 9.14 10.56 -4.36
C GLN A 105 10.67 10.49 -4.50
N SER A 106 11.38 10.01 -3.49
CA SER A 106 12.84 10.00 -3.42
C SER A 106 13.35 8.64 -2.92
N PRO A 107 13.19 7.56 -3.72
CA PRO A 107 13.62 6.24 -3.31
C PRO A 107 15.14 6.17 -3.15
N ASP A 108 15.56 5.44 -2.13
CA ASP A 108 16.97 5.10 -1.96
C ASP A 108 17.44 4.23 -3.12
N THR A 109 18.58 4.55 -3.71
CA THR A 109 19.13 3.85 -4.87
C THR A 109 20.50 3.30 -4.55
N PHE A 110 20.73 2.02 -4.87
CA PHE A 110 22.00 1.34 -4.60
C PHE A 110 22.31 0.30 -5.68
N HIS A 111 23.38 0.49 -6.45
CA HIS A 111 23.83 -0.43 -7.52
C HIS A 111 22.72 -0.94 -8.46
N GLY A 112 21.77 -0.07 -8.83
CA GLY A 112 20.64 -0.42 -9.71
C GLY A 112 19.42 -1.00 -8.99
N ALA A 113 19.51 -1.28 -7.69
CA ALA A 113 18.34 -1.49 -6.85
C ALA A 113 17.75 -0.16 -6.40
N LYS A 114 16.42 -0.15 -6.19
CA LYS A 114 15.67 0.98 -5.62
C LYS A 114 14.83 0.49 -4.47
N VAL A 115 14.78 1.25 -3.39
CA VAL A 115 13.88 0.96 -2.27
C VAL A 115 13.00 2.17 -2.01
N TYR A 116 11.71 1.90 -1.99
CA TYR A 116 10.66 2.88 -1.74
C TYR A 116 10.07 2.63 -0.36
N THR A 117 9.70 3.71 0.32
CA THR A 117 9.18 3.67 1.69
C THR A 117 7.94 4.55 1.82
N ALA A 118 6.83 3.94 2.20
CA ALA A 118 5.58 4.65 2.41
C ALA A 118 5.23 4.70 3.88
N LYS A 119 4.89 5.89 4.36
CA LYS A 119 4.36 6.12 5.70
C LYS A 119 2.98 6.76 5.59
N SER A 120 2.02 6.25 6.35
CA SER A 120 0.68 6.84 6.41
C SER A 120 0.35 7.31 7.84
N GLY A 121 -0.57 8.27 7.93
CA GLY A 121 -1.06 8.79 9.23
C GLY A 121 -1.79 7.75 10.08
N GLY A 122 -2.14 6.58 9.53
CA GLY A 122 -2.65 5.42 10.28
C GLY A 122 -1.56 4.62 11.01
N GLY A 123 -0.29 5.02 10.92
CA GLY A 123 0.81 4.26 11.48
C GLY A 123 1.19 3.04 10.63
N LEU A 124 0.78 3.01 9.36
CA LEU A 124 1.32 2.08 8.38
C LEU A 124 2.70 2.59 7.94
N VAL A 125 3.69 1.71 7.99
CA VAL A 125 4.93 1.86 7.24
C VAL A 125 5.08 0.64 6.35
N ALA A 126 5.34 0.84 5.07
CA ALA A 126 5.58 -0.23 4.10
C ALA A 126 6.84 0.09 3.29
N ALA A 127 7.61 -0.94 2.93
CA ALA A 127 8.75 -0.78 2.04
C ALA A 127 8.69 -1.74 0.85
N LEU A 128 9.10 -1.25 -0.32
CA LEU A 128 9.18 -1.98 -1.57
C LEU A 128 10.63 -1.92 -2.07
N ALA A 129 11.26 -3.07 -2.29
CA ALA A 129 12.53 -3.16 -3.00
C ALA A 129 12.30 -3.57 -4.45
N GLU A 130 12.98 -2.91 -5.38
CA GLU A 130 13.02 -3.27 -6.80
C GLU A 130 14.46 -3.46 -7.24
N ASN A 131 14.77 -4.59 -7.87
CA ASN A 131 16.10 -4.88 -8.35
C ASN A 131 16.17 -4.71 -9.88
N HIS A 132 16.70 -3.58 -10.34
CA HIS A 132 16.95 -3.34 -11.77
C HIS A 132 18.40 -3.69 -12.17
N SER A 133 19.16 -4.33 -11.28
CA SER A 133 20.53 -4.77 -11.54
C SER A 133 20.57 -6.14 -12.23
N ARG A 134 21.78 -6.64 -12.52
CA ARG A 134 22.01 -7.97 -13.12
C ARG A 134 22.21 -9.08 -12.09
N GLY A 135 22.50 -8.73 -10.84
CA GLY A 135 22.80 -9.65 -9.74
C GLY A 135 21.69 -9.67 -8.70
N TYR A 136 21.78 -10.59 -7.73
CA TYR A 136 20.87 -10.60 -6.60
C TYR A 136 21.16 -9.43 -5.65
N PHE A 137 20.11 -8.84 -5.12
CA PHE A 137 20.20 -7.72 -4.18
C PHE A 137 19.63 -8.13 -2.82
N GLN A 138 20.40 -7.97 -1.75
CA GLN A 138 19.87 -8.17 -0.40
C GLN A 138 19.33 -6.85 0.14
N ALA A 139 18.02 -6.79 0.30
CA ALA A 139 17.34 -5.68 0.94
C ALA A 139 17.14 -5.99 2.42
N GLU A 140 17.60 -5.08 3.29
CA GLU A 140 17.35 -5.15 4.73
C GLU A 140 16.53 -3.94 5.18
N LEU A 141 15.47 -4.22 5.93
CA LEU A 141 14.66 -3.19 6.57
C LEU A 141 14.63 -3.45 8.07
N THR A 142 15.08 -2.45 8.84
CA THR A 142 15.08 -2.50 10.30
C THR A 142 14.23 -1.35 10.84
N PHE A 143 13.26 -1.69 11.68
CA PHE A 143 12.46 -0.74 12.42
C PHE A 143 13.09 -0.51 13.79
N ASN A 144 13.54 0.73 14.01
CA ASN A 144 14.01 1.20 15.31
C ASN A 144 12.80 1.83 16.01
N ALA A 145 12.01 0.99 16.68
CA ALA A 145 10.89 1.45 17.49
C ALA A 145 11.44 2.29 18.64
N LEU A 146 11.09 3.58 18.68
CA LEU A 146 11.65 4.52 19.65
C LEU A 146 11.10 4.33 21.07
N GLU A 147 9.94 3.70 21.25
CA GLU A 147 9.41 3.39 22.58
C GLU A 147 8.26 2.38 22.49
N ASP A 148 8.15 1.50 23.48
CA ASP A 148 6.93 0.79 23.89
C ASP A 148 6.37 -0.39 23.07
N GLY A 149 7.16 -1.09 22.24
CA GLY A 149 6.87 -2.49 21.87
C GLY A 149 5.49 -2.79 21.24
N LYS A 150 4.80 -1.77 20.72
CA LYS A 150 3.41 -1.85 20.24
C LYS A 150 3.29 -2.01 18.72
N LEU A 151 4.42 -2.07 18.00
CA LEU A 151 4.42 -2.31 16.56
C LEU A 151 4.09 -3.78 16.27
N LEU A 152 3.12 -4.00 15.40
CA LEU A 152 2.85 -5.31 14.81
C LEU A 152 3.50 -5.34 13.43
N PHE A 153 4.36 -6.31 13.18
CA PHE A 153 5.07 -6.47 11.92
C PHE A 153 4.43 -7.57 11.09
N SER A 154 4.25 -7.38 9.78
CA SER A 154 3.67 -8.40 8.90
C SER A 154 4.48 -9.71 8.88
N ARG A 155 5.78 -9.65 9.22
CA ARG A 155 6.64 -10.83 9.33
C ARG A 155 6.98 -11.21 10.78
N GLY A 156 6.28 -10.63 11.76
CA GLY A 156 6.44 -10.94 13.18
C GLY A 156 7.70 -10.39 13.85
N ALA A 157 8.62 -9.75 13.11
CA ALA A 157 9.86 -9.18 13.65
C ALA A 157 10.11 -7.76 13.14
N ASN A 158 10.87 -6.96 13.89
CA ASN A 158 11.22 -5.59 13.51
C ASN A 158 12.34 -5.51 12.45
N ILE A 159 12.84 -6.65 11.97
CA ILE A 159 13.89 -6.73 10.96
C ILE A 159 13.42 -7.70 9.87
N THR A 160 13.66 -7.33 8.60
CA THR A 160 13.48 -8.21 7.44
C THR A 160 14.72 -8.17 6.57
N LYS A 161 15.16 -9.33 6.07
CA LYS A 161 16.25 -9.47 5.10
C LYS A 161 15.78 -10.36 3.96
N ASP A 162 15.75 -9.83 2.74
CA ASP A 162 15.28 -10.54 1.55
C ASP A 162 16.26 -10.44 0.40
N TRP A 163 16.41 -11.54 -0.34
CA TRP A 163 17.11 -11.54 -1.62
C TRP A 163 16.13 -11.28 -2.75
N VAL A 164 16.30 -10.15 -3.44
CA VAL A 164 15.50 -9.76 -4.60
C VAL A 164 16.25 -10.12 -5.86
N ALA A 165 15.66 -10.99 -6.68
CA ALA A 165 16.25 -11.42 -7.95
C ALA A 165 16.24 -10.28 -9.01
N PRO A 166 17.13 -10.32 -10.02
CA PRO A 166 17.13 -9.38 -11.13
C PRO A 166 15.75 -9.21 -11.80
N GLY A 167 15.33 -7.97 -12.03
CA GLY A 167 14.06 -7.63 -12.65
C GLY A 167 12.82 -7.84 -11.77
N GLN A 168 12.98 -8.20 -10.49
CA GLN A 168 11.88 -8.43 -9.56
C GLN A 168 11.68 -7.26 -8.60
N ALA A 169 10.49 -7.24 -8.00
CA ALA A 169 10.14 -6.34 -6.91
C ALA A 169 9.51 -7.13 -5.76
N GLN A 170 9.78 -6.71 -4.53
CA GLN A 170 9.29 -7.37 -3.32
C GLN A 170 8.90 -6.36 -2.25
N ILE A 171 7.72 -6.56 -1.68
CA ILE A 171 7.31 -5.86 -0.45
C ILE A 171 8.08 -6.50 0.70
N LEU A 172 8.93 -5.71 1.35
CA LEU A 172 9.79 -6.22 2.42
C LEU A 172 8.95 -6.47 3.67
N GLN A 173 8.32 -5.43 4.22
CA GLN A 173 7.50 -5.56 5.42
C GLN A 173 6.51 -4.40 5.51
N ASP A 174 5.38 -4.66 6.16
CA ASP A 174 4.52 -3.63 6.73
C ASP A 174 4.57 -3.66 8.26
N CYS A 175 4.33 -2.51 8.91
CA CYS A 175 4.12 -2.47 10.35
C CYS A 175 2.91 -1.59 10.74
N ARG A 176 2.28 -1.91 11.89
CA ARG A 176 1.07 -1.25 12.41
C ARG A 176 1.24 -0.76 13.86
N ARG A 177 0.48 0.29 14.22
CA ARG A 177 0.26 0.98 15.52
C ARG A 177 1.13 2.21 15.88
N GLY A 178 0.42 3.31 16.12
CA GLY A 178 0.57 4.11 17.35
C GLY A 178 1.38 5.40 17.28
N VAL A 179 2.62 5.39 16.79
CA VAL A 179 3.53 6.54 16.91
C VAL A 179 4.51 6.56 15.75
N GLN A 180 5.21 7.68 15.57
CA GLN A 180 6.34 7.83 14.65
C GLN A 180 7.34 6.67 14.77
N ALA A 181 7.22 5.66 13.91
CA ALA A 181 8.31 4.70 13.71
C ALA A 181 9.44 5.43 12.96
N LEU A 182 10.64 5.36 13.52
CA LEU A 182 11.88 5.55 12.77
C LEU A 182 12.25 4.18 12.20
N TYR A 183 12.59 4.14 10.92
CA TYR A 183 13.10 2.95 10.28
C TYR A 183 14.43 3.30 9.60
N TYR A 184 15.28 2.31 9.52
CA TYR A 184 16.52 2.36 8.78
C TYR A 184 16.45 1.26 7.73
N ALA A 185 16.78 1.62 6.50
CA ALA A 185 16.92 0.66 5.43
C ALA A 185 18.42 0.50 5.15
N GLY A 186 18.87 -0.76 5.12
CA GLY A 186 20.25 -1.15 4.95
C GLY A 186 20.40 -2.11 3.77
N TRP A 187 21.57 -2.14 3.14
CA TRP A 187 21.75 -2.83 1.87
C TRP A 187 23.05 -3.62 1.84
N GLN A 188 22.99 -4.80 1.24
CA GLN A 188 24.17 -5.55 0.85
C GLN A 188 23.98 -6.10 -0.57
N GLY A 189 24.91 -5.80 -1.47
CA GLY A 189 24.94 -6.37 -2.82
C GLY A 189 25.94 -7.51 -2.88
N VAL A 190 25.61 -8.58 -3.60
CA VAL A 190 26.58 -9.57 -4.07
C VAL A 190 26.61 -9.43 -5.59
N MET A 191 27.77 -9.01 -6.11
CA MET A 191 28.01 -8.87 -7.55
C MET A 191 28.16 -10.23 -8.22
#